data_AF-A0A2H0ZA89-F1
#
_entry.id   AF-A0A2H0ZA89-F1
#
_cell.length_a   1.000
_cell.length_b   1.000
_cell.length_c   1.000
_cell.angle_alpha   90.00
_cell.angle_beta   90.00
_cell.angle_gamma   90.00
#
_symmetry.space_group_name_H-M   'P 1'
#
loop_
_entity.id
_entity.type
_entity.pdbx_description
1 polymer ?
#
loop_
_entity_poly.entity_id
_entity_poly.type
_entity_poly.pdbx_seq_one_letter_code
_entity_poly.pdbx_strand_id
1 'polypeptide(L)'
;MNKKIVCLFSLSAFLFSGCSFYKDKMAGYYLSKAEKIAAEEEASEEEIDSVYECLSRAVEYKPNLPKSVEVSEKITEASIKSGYKKAYELQIEFIKKYLKLNPYSWDVHLNLISAYSLKGDLRNLDFLIGEFENMERYEQDEKNKFSFLVLREIAHSNILPWIESQGYLSANVNSDHIVTYLSQYRNYMDKAEEIRKSLEDPKRADLKKSMDRLLADAYEVSVAEAFKNKNEIRRNRWISEKINSDQKFLKALKHTVEGNVYLLKKDYSSARILYKSALSNHEGFINAKKQMVEVDFQEAMSLALMKRDNTELKDSLYSCYDEINDMIEDSPSYFSRVPFVSNEKFLSDLYSLKAALISALMTVENFSPKKKRKIQAEFKTALDKAIEINPQNKLAKEIFERYRKDGI
;
A
#
# COMPACT_ATOMS: atom_id res chain seq x y z
N MET A 1 0.15 60.64 -39.99
CA MET A 1 0.63 59.39 -39.35
C MET A 1 2.04 59.08 -39.85
N ASN A 2 3.04 59.10 -38.96
CA ASN A 2 4.45 59.05 -39.32
C ASN A 2 4.86 57.68 -39.89
N LYS A 3 5.27 57.63 -41.17
CA LYS A 3 5.80 56.41 -41.85
C LYS A 3 6.96 55.74 -41.08
N LYS A 4 7.68 56.49 -40.23
CA LYS A 4 8.73 55.97 -39.35
C LYS A 4 8.22 55.06 -38.23
N ILE A 5 6.98 55.24 -37.75
CA ILE A 5 6.39 54.41 -36.68
C ILE A 5 5.94 53.05 -37.23
N VAL A 6 5.45 53.00 -38.48
CA VAL A 6 5.02 51.76 -39.14
C VAL A 6 6.21 50.86 -39.51
N CYS A 7 7.34 51.44 -39.93
CA CYS A 7 8.58 50.67 -40.16
C CYS A 7 9.20 50.10 -38.88
N LEU A 8 9.11 50.79 -37.74
CA LEU A 8 9.62 50.29 -36.46
C LEU A 8 8.78 49.13 -35.90
N PHE A 9 7.46 49.15 -36.09
CA PHE A 9 6.56 48.05 -35.70
C PHE A 9 6.67 46.81 -36.60
N SER A 10 7.00 46.98 -37.88
CA SER A 10 7.20 45.86 -38.81
C SER A 10 8.58 45.21 -38.66
N LEU A 11 9.62 46.00 -38.34
CA LEU A 11 10.96 45.46 -38.05
C LEU A 11 11.00 44.70 -36.71
N SER A 12 10.27 45.17 -35.69
CA SER A 12 10.15 44.44 -34.41
C SER A 12 9.33 43.15 -34.59
N ALA A 13 8.22 43.17 -35.34
CA ALA A 13 7.47 41.96 -35.66
C ALA A 13 8.31 40.90 -36.43
N PHE A 14 9.18 41.32 -37.34
CA PHE A 14 10.11 40.41 -38.03
C PHE A 14 11.20 39.84 -37.11
N LEU A 15 11.77 40.67 -36.20
CA LEU A 15 12.77 40.22 -35.23
C LEU A 15 12.18 39.27 -34.16
N PHE A 16 10.90 39.41 -33.81
CA PHE A 16 10.22 38.46 -32.92
C PHE A 16 9.79 37.16 -33.64
N SER A 17 9.50 37.21 -34.95
CA SER A 17 9.15 36.01 -35.73
C SER A 17 10.33 35.08 -36.06
N GLY A 18 11.55 35.62 -36.15
CA GLY A 18 12.77 34.80 -36.36
C GLY A 18 13.18 33.98 -35.13
N CYS A 19 12.80 34.44 -33.93
CA CYS A 19 13.11 33.76 -32.68
C CYS A 19 12.30 32.46 -32.46
N SER A 20 11.07 32.35 -32.98
CA SER A 20 10.28 31.12 -32.84
C SER A 20 10.82 30.00 -33.71
N PHE A 21 11.19 30.28 -34.97
CA PHE A 21 11.74 29.30 -35.89
C PHE A 21 13.07 28.70 -35.41
N TYR A 22 13.97 29.54 -34.88
CA TYR A 22 15.23 29.06 -34.30
C TYR A 22 14.99 28.16 -33.09
N LYS A 23 14.08 28.55 -32.18
CA LYS A 23 13.72 27.75 -31.01
C LYS A 23 13.11 26.40 -31.40
N ASP A 24 12.19 26.38 -32.35
CA ASP A 24 11.59 25.14 -32.85
C ASP A 24 12.64 24.20 -33.45
N LYS A 25 13.59 24.74 -34.23
CA LYS A 25 14.69 23.95 -34.81
C LYS A 25 15.62 23.37 -33.74
N MET A 26 15.95 24.16 -32.72
CA MET A 26 16.77 23.69 -31.59
C MET A 26 16.05 22.64 -30.75
N ALA A 27 14.77 22.86 -30.45
CA ALA A 27 13.95 21.87 -29.75
C ALA A 27 13.90 20.54 -30.51
N GLY A 28 13.66 20.58 -31.82
CA GLY A 28 13.66 19.40 -32.68
C GLY A 28 15.01 18.71 -32.76
N TYR A 29 16.11 19.47 -32.83
CA TYR A 29 17.48 18.92 -32.83
C TYR A 29 17.76 18.11 -31.56
N TYR A 30 17.48 18.69 -30.38
CA TYR A 30 17.73 18.00 -29.12
C TYR A 30 16.78 16.82 -28.90
N LEU A 31 15.50 16.95 -29.26
CA LEU A 31 14.56 15.83 -29.17
C LEU A 31 14.99 14.68 -30.08
N SER A 32 15.34 14.95 -31.34
CA SER A 32 15.78 13.93 -32.28
C SER A 32 17.06 13.23 -31.82
N LYS A 33 17.98 13.96 -31.19
CA LYS A 33 19.19 13.37 -30.58
C LYS A 33 18.82 12.41 -29.43
N ALA A 34 17.89 12.81 -28.55
CA ALA A 34 17.40 11.97 -27.47
C ALA A 34 16.66 10.72 -27.99
N GLU A 35 15.80 10.87 -29.00
CA GLU A 35 15.07 9.77 -29.64
C GLU A 35 16.01 8.75 -30.28
N LYS A 36 17.09 9.22 -30.92
CA LYS A 36 18.07 8.33 -31.55
C LYS A 36 18.71 7.40 -30.52
N ILE A 37 19.17 7.95 -29.39
CA ILE A 37 19.77 7.16 -28.31
C ILE A 37 18.71 6.26 -27.66
N ALA A 38 17.50 6.77 -27.42
CA ALA A 38 16.43 6.00 -26.81
C ALA A 38 15.89 4.85 -27.69
N ALA A 39 16.23 4.83 -28.98
CA ALA A 39 15.89 3.76 -29.91
C ALA A 39 16.95 2.64 -29.96
N GLU A 40 18.11 2.82 -29.32
CA GLU A 40 19.15 1.79 -29.24
C GLU A 40 18.76 0.73 -28.20
N GLU A 41 19.01 -0.55 -28.50
CA GLU A 41 18.65 -1.66 -27.60
C GLU A 41 19.50 -1.68 -26.31
N GLU A 42 20.72 -1.16 -26.38
CA GLU A 42 21.68 -1.09 -25.28
C GLU A 42 22.35 0.29 -25.23
N ALA A 43 21.74 1.25 -24.53
CA ALA A 43 22.36 2.54 -24.23
C ALA A 43 23.22 2.44 -22.96
N SER A 44 24.43 3.01 -22.99
CA SER A 44 25.28 3.15 -21.81
C SER A 44 24.70 4.16 -20.80
N GLU A 45 25.16 4.08 -19.54
CA GLU A 45 24.72 5.02 -18.49
C GLU A 45 24.98 6.50 -18.86
N GLU A 46 26.11 6.77 -19.53
CA GLU A 46 26.49 8.11 -20.00
C GLU A 46 25.57 8.61 -21.12
N GLU A 47 25.17 7.71 -22.02
CA GLU A 47 24.22 8.01 -23.08
C GLU A 47 22.82 8.29 -22.51
N ILE A 48 22.40 7.54 -21.50
CA ILE A 48 21.14 7.78 -20.77
C ILE A 48 21.16 9.15 -20.08
N ASP A 49 22.24 9.50 -19.37
CA ASP A 49 22.42 10.84 -18.80
C ASP A 49 22.31 11.93 -19.90
N SER A 50 22.95 11.72 -21.05
CA SER A 50 22.89 12.64 -22.19
C SER A 50 21.49 12.78 -22.79
N VAL A 51 20.68 11.72 -22.78
CA VAL A 51 19.28 11.77 -23.21
C VAL A 51 18.51 12.78 -22.35
N TYR A 52 18.62 12.71 -21.03
CA TYR A 52 17.93 13.63 -20.13
C TYR A 52 18.38 15.08 -20.25
N GLU A 53 19.67 15.32 -20.51
CA GLU A 53 20.16 16.65 -20.85
C GLU A 53 19.55 17.17 -22.15
N CYS A 54 19.47 16.32 -23.19
CA CYS A 54 18.87 16.68 -24.47
C CYS A 54 17.38 16.99 -24.32
N LEU A 55 16.62 16.13 -23.62
CA LEU A 55 15.20 16.37 -23.34
C LEU A 55 15.01 17.67 -22.56
N SER A 56 15.84 17.91 -21.53
CA SER A 56 15.84 19.12 -20.73
C SER A 56 16.11 20.39 -21.53
N ARG A 57 16.97 20.34 -22.54
CA ARG A 57 17.20 21.47 -23.45
C ARG A 57 16.06 21.62 -24.45
N ALA A 58 15.51 20.51 -24.96
CA ALA A 58 14.40 20.55 -25.89
C ALA A 58 13.19 21.30 -25.32
N VAL A 59 12.85 21.04 -24.05
CA VAL A 59 11.72 21.70 -23.36
C VAL A 59 12.01 23.16 -23.00
N GLU A 60 13.27 23.56 -22.80
CA GLU A 60 13.62 24.98 -22.63
C GLU A 60 13.39 25.79 -23.91
N TYR A 61 13.71 25.20 -25.06
CA TYR A 61 13.44 25.84 -26.36
C TYR A 61 11.96 25.80 -26.72
N LYS A 62 11.26 24.70 -26.42
CA LYS A 62 9.84 24.50 -26.67
C LYS A 62 9.14 23.84 -25.47
N PRO A 63 8.55 24.63 -24.56
CA PRO A 63 7.93 24.15 -23.33
C PRO A 63 6.95 22.99 -23.52
N ASN A 64 5.98 23.15 -24.42
CA ASN A 64 4.94 22.15 -24.65
C ASN A 64 5.40 21.16 -25.73
N LEU A 65 6.14 20.14 -25.30
CA LEU A 65 6.66 19.08 -26.15
C LEU A 65 6.33 17.70 -25.55
N PRO A 66 5.08 17.21 -25.69
CA PRO A 66 4.65 15.95 -25.06
C PRO A 66 5.52 14.74 -25.41
N LYS A 67 6.08 14.74 -26.63
CA LYS A 67 7.00 13.69 -27.09
C LYS A 67 8.23 13.54 -26.21
N SER A 68 8.69 14.63 -25.57
CA SER A 68 9.85 14.56 -24.66
C SER A 68 9.56 13.76 -23.40
N VAL A 69 8.32 13.81 -22.89
CA VAL A 69 7.85 12.97 -21.78
C VAL A 69 7.79 11.51 -22.20
N GLU A 70 7.20 11.20 -23.35
CA GLU A 70 7.15 9.83 -23.89
C GLU A 70 8.54 9.22 -24.06
N VAL A 71 9.51 9.99 -24.57
CA VAL A 71 10.90 9.54 -24.71
C VAL A 71 11.54 9.30 -23.34
N SER A 72 11.28 10.17 -22.36
CA SER A 72 11.79 10.00 -20.98
C SER A 72 11.28 8.72 -20.32
N GLU A 73 10.02 8.34 -20.56
CA GLU A 73 9.42 7.12 -20.01
C GLU A 73 10.05 5.87 -20.64
N LYS A 74 10.14 5.85 -21.96
CA LYS A 74 10.71 4.73 -22.71
C LYS A 74 12.15 4.45 -22.30
N ILE A 75 12.99 5.49 -22.23
CA ILE A 75 14.39 5.31 -21.84
C ILE A 75 14.51 4.91 -20.38
N THR A 76 13.66 5.42 -19.47
CA THR A 76 13.63 4.98 -18.07
C THR A 76 13.30 3.51 -17.95
N GLU A 77 12.24 3.07 -18.61
CA GLU A 77 11.78 1.69 -18.53
C GLU A 77 12.86 0.71 -19.05
N ALA A 78 13.49 1.04 -20.19
CA ALA A 78 14.61 0.26 -20.72
C ALA A 78 15.80 0.24 -19.75
N SER A 79 16.17 1.39 -19.20
CA SER A 79 17.31 1.54 -18.27
C SER A 79 17.10 0.79 -16.95
N ILE A 80 15.88 0.77 -16.42
CA ILE A 80 15.59 0.02 -15.19
C ILE A 80 15.68 -1.48 -15.44
N LYS A 81 15.22 -1.96 -16.60
CA LYS A 81 15.34 -3.38 -16.98
C LYS A 81 16.80 -3.82 -17.12
N SER A 82 17.70 -2.93 -17.55
CA SER A 82 19.14 -3.17 -17.59
C SER A 82 19.86 -2.95 -16.25
N GLY A 83 19.16 -2.52 -15.20
CA GLY A 83 19.68 -2.36 -13.84
C GLY A 83 20.16 -0.96 -13.48
N TYR A 84 20.06 0.03 -14.38
CA TYR A 84 20.46 1.41 -14.14
C TYR A 84 19.40 2.19 -13.36
N LYS A 85 19.46 2.11 -12.02
CA LYS A 85 18.46 2.70 -11.10
C LYS A 85 18.42 4.23 -11.14
N LYS A 86 19.53 4.91 -11.47
CA LYS A 86 19.61 6.39 -11.52
C LYS A 86 18.74 6.99 -12.63
N ALA A 87 18.42 6.25 -13.68
CA ALA A 87 17.49 6.69 -14.73
C ALA A 87 16.16 7.23 -14.19
N TYR A 88 15.66 6.64 -13.11
CA TYR A 88 14.42 7.07 -12.49
C TYR A 88 14.51 8.46 -11.82
N GLU A 89 15.64 8.75 -11.19
CA GLU A 89 15.88 10.04 -10.55
C GLU A 89 15.96 11.14 -11.61
N LEU A 90 16.65 10.85 -12.72
CA LEU A 90 16.71 11.74 -13.89
C LEU A 90 15.32 11.97 -14.50
N GLN A 91 14.50 10.93 -14.61
CA GLN A 91 13.12 11.05 -15.09
C GLN A 91 12.30 12.00 -14.20
N ILE A 92 12.37 11.83 -12.88
CA ILE A 92 11.67 12.69 -11.93
C ILE A 92 12.14 14.14 -12.06
N GLU A 93 13.45 14.38 -12.15
CA GLU A 93 14.01 15.72 -12.31
C GLU A 93 13.53 16.38 -13.61
N PHE A 94 13.54 15.62 -14.71
CA PHE A 94 13.03 16.06 -16.00
C PHE A 94 11.53 16.37 -15.94
N ILE A 95 10.70 15.49 -15.36
CA ILE A 95 9.26 15.69 -15.20
C ILE A 95 8.98 16.95 -14.37
N LYS A 96 9.68 17.16 -13.25
CA LYS A 96 9.55 18.38 -12.45
C LYS A 96 9.89 19.63 -13.25
N LYS A 97 10.93 19.57 -14.09
CA LYS A 97 11.29 20.68 -14.99
C LYS A 97 10.21 20.94 -16.04
N TYR A 98 9.66 19.87 -16.63
CA TYR A 98 8.57 19.96 -17.59
C TYR A 98 7.32 20.61 -16.97
N LEU A 99 6.93 20.20 -15.77
CA LEU A 99 5.75 20.70 -15.05
C LEU A 99 5.90 22.17 -14.60
N LYS A 100 7.11 22.64 -14.32
CA LYS A 100 7.36 24.08 -14.09
C LYS A 100 7.02 24.94 -15.31
N LEU A 101 7.20 24.40 -16.51
CA LEU A 101 6.92 25.09 -17.77
C LEU A 101 5.49 24.84 -18.26
N ASN A 102 4.89 23.70 -17.88
CA ASN A 102 3.56 23.27 -18.29
C ASN A 102 2.76 22.80 -17.06
N PRO A 103 2.31 23.72 -16.18
CA PRO A 103 1.68 23.35 -14.90
C PRO A 103 0.35 22.62 -15.04
N TYR A 104 -0.26 22.66 -16.23
CA TYR A 104 -1.57 22.07 -16.54
C TYR A 104 -1.47 20.77 -17.36
N SER A 105 -0.28 20.17 -17.46
CA SER A 105 -0.09 18.85 -18.06
C SER A 105 -0.47 17.76 -17.06
N TRP A 106 -1.77 17.47 -16.99
CA TRP A 106 -2.36 16.55 -16.01
C TRP A 106 -1.81 15.13 -16.12
N ASP A 107 -1.61 14.64 -17.34
CA ASP A 107 -0.96 13.37 -17.63
C ASP A 107 0.44 13.29 -17.01
N VAL A 108 1.22 14.36 -17.13
CA VAL A 108 2.59 14.42 -16.58
C VAL A 108 2.58 14.47 -15.04
N HIS A 109 1.60 15.14 -14.43
CA HIS A 109 1.38 15.08 -12.98
C HIS A 109 1.04 13.66 -12.52
N LEU A 110 0.20 12.94 -13.25
CA LEU A 110 -0.12 11.54 -12.96
C LEU A 110 1.12 10.65 -13.07
N ASN A 111 1.99 10.88 -14.05
CA ASN A 111 3.25 10.15 -14.18
C ASN A 111 4.17 10.41 -13.00
N LEU A 112 4.22 11.64 -12.49
CA LEU A 112 4.97 11.97 -11.27
C LEU A 112 4.40 11.27 -10.02
N ILE A 113 3.07 11.26 -9.85
CA ILE A 113 2.42 10.54 -8.73
C ILE A 113 2.72 9.05 -8.82
N SER A 114 2.53 8.46 -10.01
CA SER A 114 2.83 7.05 -10.27
C SER A 114 4.29 6.73 -9.97
N ALA A 115 5.21 7.62 -10.37
CA ALA A 115 6.62 7.44 -10.10
C ALA A 115 6.93 7.41 -8.58
N TYR A 116 6.35 8.31 -7.79
CA TYR A 116 6.56 8.23 -6.33
C TYR A 116 5.84 7.05 -5.69
N SER A 117 4.65 6.72 -6.17
CA SER A 117 3.85 5.59 -5.70
C SER A 117 4.56 4.26 -5.93
N LEU A 118 5.12 3.99 -7.11
CA LEU A 118 5.82 2.73 -7.40
C LEU A 118 7.04 2.47 -6.49
N LYS A 119 7.72 3.53 -6.02
CA LYS A 119 8.85 3.42 -5.08
C LYS A 119 8.42 3.38 -3.61
N GLY A 120 7.14 3.60 -3.31
CA GLY A 120 6.68 3.83 -1.94
C GLY A 120 7.30 5.06 -1.30
N ASP A 121 7.62 6.09 -2.10
CA ASP A 121 8.24 7.33 -1.62
C ASP A 121 7.19 8.27 -1.01
N LEU A 122 6.75 7.91 0.20
CA LEU A 122 5.69 8.63 0.92
C LEU A 122 6.04 10.09 1.19
N ARG A 123 7.32 10.40 1.39
CA ARG A 123 7.78 11.76 1.66
C ARG A 123 7.58 12.66 0.43
N ASN A 124 7.96 12.18 -0.75
CA ASN A 124 7.78 12.96 -1.97
C ASN A 124 6.31 13.03 -2.40
N LEU A 125 5.51 11.99 -2.14
CA LEU A 125 4.05 12.08 -2.32
C LEU A 125 3.43 13.14 -1.39
N ASP A 126 3.82 13.20 -0.13
CA ASP A 126 3.34 14.21 0.82
C ASP A 126 3.76 15.64 0.41
N PHE A 127 5.00 15.80 -0.06
CA PHE A 127 5.45 17.07 -0.62
C PHE A 127 4.61 17.48 -1.83
N LEU A 128 4.31 16.55 -2.73
CA LEU A 128 3.50 16.80 -3.92
C LEU A 128 2.05 17.17 -3.57
N ILE A 129 1.45 16.56 -2.54
CA ILE A 129 0.15 16.98 -1.99
C ILE A 129 0.19 18.45 -1.58
N GLY A 130 1.25 18.87 -0.89
CA GLY A 130 1.45 20.28 -0.50
C GLY A 130 1.64 21.21 -1.70
N GLU A 131 2.35 20.77 -2.75
CA GLU A 131 2.47 21.53 -4.00
C GLU A 131 1.12 21.72 -4.68
N PHE A 132 0.33 20.65 -4.81
CA PHE A 132 -1.01 20.73 -5.40
C PHE A 132 -1.97 21.58 -4.57
N GLU A 133 -1.88 21.54 -3.23
CA GLU A 133 -2.66 22.43 -2.37
C GLU A 133 -2.33 23.90 -2.62
N ASN A 134 -1.04 24.22 -2.76
CA ASN A 134 -0.61 25.57 -3.07
C ASN A 134 -1.09 25.99 -4.47
N MET A 135 -0.96 25.12 -5.48
CA MET A 135 -1.45 25.39 -6.84
C MET A 135 -2.96 25.63 -6.84
N GLU A 136 -3.75 24.77 -6.17
CA GLU A 136 -5.19 24.95 -6.00
C GLU A 136 -5.54 26.29 -5.33
N ARG A 137 -4.79 26.69 -4.31
CA ARG A 137 -5.06 27.92 -3.55
C ARG A 137 -4.86 29.20 -4.37
N TYR A 138 -3.86 29.22 -5.25
CA TYR A 138 -3.51 30.41 -6.04
C TYR A 138 -4.13 30.42 -7.44
N GLU A 139 -4.68 29.29 -7.89
CA GLU A 139 -5.34 29.17 -9.18
C GLU A 139 -6.66 29.98 -9.23
N GLN A 140 -6.85 30.68 -10.34
CA GLN A 140 -8.02 31.52 -10.60
C GLN A 140 -9.04 30.82 -11.51
N ASP A 141 -8.58 29.93 -12.39
CA ASP A 141 -9.46 29.13 -13.22
C ASP A 141 -10.05 27.96 -12.42
N GLU A 142 -11.37 27.95 -12.25
CA GLU A 142 -12.05 26.94 -11.44
C GLU A 142 -11.90 25.51 -12.00
N LYS A 143 -11.66 25.31 -13.30
CA LYS A 143 -11.41 23.96 -13.86
C LYS A 143 -10.01 23.47 -13.50
N ASN A 144 -9.00 24.32 -13.61
CA ASN A 144 -7.63 24.00 -13.21
C ASN A 144 -7.57 23.74 -11.71
N LYS A 145 -8.24 24.58 -10.91
CA LYS A 145 -8.36 24.40 -9.46
C LYS A 145 -9.01 23.06 -9.10
N PHE A 146 -10.11 22.72 -9.77
CA PHE A 146 -10.74 21.40 -9.61
C PHE A 146 -9.79 20.27 -9.99
N SER A 147 -9.01 20.41 -11.06
CA SER A 147 -8.03 19.40 -11.49
C SER A 147 -6.90 19.20 -10.47
N PHE A 148 -6.40 20.27 -9.85
CA PHE A 148 -5.45 20.15 -8.74
C PHE A 148 -6.05 19.48 -7.50
N LEU A 149 -7.32 19.78 -7.18
CA LEU A 149 -8.02 19.08 -6.09
C LEU A 149 -8.14 17.57 -6.37
N VAL A 150 -8.38 17.18 -7.62
CA VAL A 150 -8.40 15.77 -8.04
C VAL A 150 -7.01 15.14 -7.93
N LEU A 151 -5.94 15.82 -8.35
CA LEU A 151 -4.57 15.33 -8.20
C LEU A 151 -4.18 15.13 -6.72
N ARG A 152 -4.63 16.02 -5.82
CA ARG A 152 -4.46 15.85 -4.36
C ARG A 152 -5.12 14.57 -3.89
N GLU A 153 -6.36 14.31 -4.31
CA GLU A 153 -7.08 13.10 -3.92
C GLU A 153 -6.41 11.83 -4.43
N ILE A 154 -5.92 11.85 -5.67
CA ILE A 154 -5.15 10.74 -6.24
C ILE A 154 -3.89 10.49 -5.43
N ALA A 155 -3.13 11.54 -5.09
CA ALA A 155 -1.91 11.40 -4.30
C ALA A 155 -2.19 10.89 -2.87
N HIS A 156 -3.22 11.41 -2.21
CA HIS A 156 -3.72 10.90 -0.93
C HIS A 156 -4.07 9.42 -1.01
N SER A 157 -4.84 9.03 -2.03
CA SER A 157 -5.27 7.65 -2.27
C SER A 157 -4.08 6.71 -2.50
N ASN A 158 -3.04 7.16 -3.19
CA ASN A 158 -1.83 6.38 -3.46
C ASN A 158 -0.95 6.18 -2.22
N ILE A 159 -0.97 7.08 -1.24
CA ILE A 159 -0.22 6.93 0.02
C ILE A 159 -0.81 5.80 0.88
N LEU A 160 -2.13 5.62 0.87
CA LEU A 160 -2.83 4.76 1.83
C LEU A 160 -2.39 3.28 1.78
N PRO A 161 -2.33 2.59 0.61
CA PRO A 161 -1.91 1.19 0.55
C PRO A 161 -0.49 0.94 1.05
N TRP A 162 0.40 1.92 0.88
CA TRP A 162 1.77 1.84 1.38
C TRP A 162 1.84 1.96 2.90
N ILE A 163 1.07 2.89 3.50
CA ILE A 163 0.98 2.99 4.95
C ILE A 163 0.38 1.69 5.52
N GLU A 164 -0.65 1.13 4.90
CA GLU A 164 -1.22 -0.16 5.32
C GLU A 164 -0.18 -1.27 5.26
N SER A 165 0.59 -1.35 4.17
CA SER A 165 1.64 -2.36 4.00
C SER A 165 2.75 -2.23 5.04
N GLN A 166 3.24 -1.01 5.30
CA GLN A 166 4.26 -0.75 6.32
C GLN A 166 3.73 -1.01 7.74
N GLY A 167 2.48 -0.65 8.00
CA GLY A 167 1.78 -0.95 9.24
C GLY A 167 1.63 -2.45 9.47
N TYR A 168 1.25 -3.21 8.44
CA TYR A 168 1.17 -4.67 8.48
C TYR A 168 2.53 -5.32 8.74
N LEU A 169 3.60 -4.87 8.07
CA LEU A 169 4.95 -5.38 8.32
C LEU A 169 5.41 -5.09 9.76
N SER A 170 4.98 -3.97 10.32
CA SER A 170 5.30 -3.59 11.70
C SER A 170 4.54 -4.43 12.75
N ALA A 171 3.45 -5.11 12.37
CA ALA A 171 2.60 -5.95 13.26
C ALA A 171 3.35 -6.99 14.08
N ASN A 172 4.53 -7.41 13.62
CA ASN A 172 5.37 -8.41 14.27
C ASN A 172 6.80 -7.93 14.56
N VAL A 173 7.04 -6.62 14.50
CA VAL A 173 8.40 -6.06 14.59
C VAL A 173 8.49 -4.94 15.63
N ASN A 174 7.61 -3.95 15.56
CA ASN A 174 7.73 -2.74 16.38
C ASN A 174 6.35 -2.12 16.64
N SER A 175 5.96 -2.06 17.91
CA SER A 175 4.66 -1.50 18.33
C SER A 175 4.54 -0.01 18.10
N ASP A 176 5.63 0.75 18.29
CA ASP A 176 5.62 2.20 18.12
C ASP A 176 5.40 2.56 16.65
N HIS A 177 6.04 1.82 15.73
CA HIS A 177 5.81 1.98 14.30
C HIS A 177 4.34 1.75 13.92
N ILE A 178 3.67 0.74 14.48
CA ILE A 178 2.23 0.53 14.22
C ILE A 178 1.41 1.74 14.65
N VAL A 179 1.68 2.28 15.85
CA VAL A 179 0.95 3.45 16.36
C VAL A 179 1.18 4.65 15.44
N THR A 180 2.43 4.87 15.01
CA THR A 180 2.78 5.93 14.05
C THR A 180 2.06 5.74 12.72
N TYR A 181 2.12 4.56 12.10
CA TYR A 181 1.47 4.30 10.82
C TYR A 181 -0.05 4.38 10.92
N LEU A 182 -0.65 3.95 12.03
CA LEU A 182 -2.09 4.09 12.23
C LEU A 182 -2.53 5.55 12.34
N SER A 183 -1.76 6.37 13.03
CA SER A 183 -2.01 7.82 13.11
C SER A 183 -1.89 8.47 11.73
N GLN A 184 -0.84 8.15 10.99
CA GLN A 184 -0.65 8.64 9.61
C GLN A 184 -1.79 8.18 8.71
N TYR A 185 -2.13 6.89 8.72
CA TYR A 185 -3.21 6.31 7.93
C TYR A 185 -4.53 7.06 8.16
N ARG A 186 -4.90 7.26 9.43
CA ARG A 186 -6.09 8.02 9.80
C ARG A 186 -6.05 9.44 9.21
N ASN A 187 -4.96 10.16 9.39
CA ASN A 187 -4.82 11.53 8.89
C ASN A 187 -4.95 11.61 7.36
N TYR A 188 -4.29 10.73 6.61
CA TYR A 188 -4.42 10.71 5.15
C TYR A 188 -5.82 10.28 4.69
N MET A 189 -6.45 9.32 5.38
CA MET A 189 -7.80 8.84 5.06
C MET A 189 -8.87 9.89 5.35
N ASP A 190 -8.77 10.61 6.48
CA ASP A 190 -9.69 11.68 6.85
C ASP A 190 -9.63 12.83 5.84
N LYS A 191 -8.41 13.22 5.42
CA LYS A 191 -8.21 14.21 4.36
C LYS A 191 -8.72 13.75 2.99
N ALA A 192 -8.47 12.49 2.62
CA ALA A 192 -8.98 11.93 1.37
C ALA A 192 -10.52 11.95 1.33
N GLU A 193 -11.17 11.54 2.41
CA GLU A 193 -12.64 11.62 2.49
C GLU A 193 -13.18 13.04 2.44
N GLU A 194 -12.49 14.00 3.06
CA GLU A 194 -12.86 15.42 2.99
C GLU A 194 -12.79 15.95 1.55
N ILE A 195 -11.66 15.69 0.87
CA ILE A 195 -11.46 16.08 -0.52
C ILE A 195 -12.49 15.38 -1.41
N ARG A 196 -12.72 14.08 -1.25
CA ARG A 196 -13.71 13.34 -2.02
C ARG A 196 -15.12 13.92 -1.86
N LYS A 197 -15.55 14.24 -0.63
CA LYS A 197 -16.85 14.91 -0.40
C LYS A 197 -16.94 16.24 -1.14
N SER A 198 -15.83 17.00 -1.17
CA SER A 198 -15.72 18.26 -1.92
C SER A 198 -15.80 18.03 -3.44
N LEU A 199 -15.21 16.95 -3.96
CA LEU A 199 -15.28 16.57 -5.38
C LEU A 199 -16.67 16.05 -5.79
N GLU A 200 -17.43 15.49 -4.84
CA GLU A 200 -18.78 14.96 -5.04
C GLU A 200 -19.90 16.00 -4.85
N ASP A 201 -19.57 17.26 -4.53
CA ASP A 201 -20.57 18.34 -4.41
C ASP A 201 -21.38 18.49 -5.72
N PRO A 202 -22.72 18.37 -5.69
CA PRO A 202 -23.56 18.54 -6.87
C PRO A 202 -23.34 19.87 -7.62
N LYS A 203 -22.91 20.92 -6.92
CA LYS A 203 -22.58 22.23 -7.52
C LYS A 203 -21.38 22.17 -8.46
N ARG A 204 -20.57 21.11 -8.41
CA ARG A 204 -19.37 20.90 -9.24
C ARG A 204 -19.60 19.87 -10.36
N ALA A 205 -20.83 19.45 -10.59
CA ALA A 205 -21.15 18.45 -11.61
C ALA A 205 -20.64 18.82 -13.01
N ASP A 206 -20.69 20.11 -13.39
CA ASP A 206 -20.20 20.56 -14.69
C ASP A 206 -18.68 20.56 -14.78
N LEU A 207 -17.97 20.86 -13.68
CA LEU A 207 -16.51 20.75 -13.62
C LEU A 207 -16.07 19.30 -13.80
N LYS A 208 -16.75 18.37 -13.11
CA LYS A 208 -16.50 16.93 -13.22
C LYS A 208 -16.71 16.41 -14.66
N LYS A 209 -17.75 16.87 -15.36
CA LYS A 209 -17.99 16.51 -16.78
C LYS A 209 -16.94 17.07 -17.73
N SER A 210 -16.33 18.21 -17.38
CA SER A 210 -15.31 18.87 -18.19
C SER A 210 -13.88 18.45 -17.86
N MET A 211 -13.70 17.55 -16.88
CA MET A 211 -12.40 17.06 -16.44
C MET A 211 -11.72 16.29 -17.58
N ASP A 212 -10.40 16.41 -17.65
CA ASP A 212 -9.60 15.59 -18.56
C ASP A 212 -9.86 14.10 -18.33
N ARG A 213 -10.00 13.33 -19.41
CA ARG A 213 -10.38 11.92 -19.32
C ARG A 213 -9.35 11.07 -18.58
N LEU A 214 -8.05 11.31 -18.80
CA LEU A 214 -7.00 10.55 -18.11
C LEU A 214 -7.03 10.84 -16.61
N LEU A 215 -7.27 12.10 -16.25
CA LEU A 215 -7.42 12.50 -14.85
C LEU A 215 -8.67 11.86 -14.21
N ALA A 216 -9.78 11.79 -14.95
CA ALA A 216 -11.00 11.12 -14.51
C ALA A 216 -10.78 9.62 -14.24
N ASP A 217 -10.17 8.92 -15.20
CA ASP A 217 -9.91 7.48 -15.11
C ASP A 217 -8.94 7.19 -13.95
N ALA A 218 -7.88 7.98 -13.80
CA ALA A 218 -6.91 7.83 -12.70
C ALA A 218 -7.53 8.09 -11.32
N TYR A 219 -8.44 9.07 -11.22
CA TYR A 219 -9.20 9.35 -10.02
C TYR A 219 -10.09 8.18 -9.62
N GLU A 220 -10.87 7.64 -10.57
CA GLU A 220 -11.78 6.52 -10.30
C GLU A 220 -11.02 5.28 -9.80
N VAL A 221 -9.91 4.93 -10.45
CA VAL A 221 -9.08 3.79 -10.04
C VAL A 221 -8.48 4.00 -8.65
N SER A 222 -7.90 5.18 -8.39
CA SER A 222 -7.21 5.46 -7.13
C SER A 222 -8.19 5.45 -5.94
N VAL A 223 -9.35 6.07 -6.11
CA VAL A 223 -10.39 6.10 -5.07
C VAL A 223 -11.01 4.72 -4.88
N ALA A 224 -11.28 3.98 -5.95
CA ALA A 224 -11.83 2.63 -5.84
C ALA A 224 -10.91 1.73 -5.01
N GLU A 225 -9.60 1.80 -5.24
CA GLU A 225 -8.60 1.02 -4.50
C GLU A 225 -8.47 1.48 -3.04
N ALA A 226 -8.32 2.78 -2.78
CA ALA A 226 -8.16 3.33 -1.44
C ALA A 226 -9.39 3.07 -0.54
N PHE A 227 -10.59 3.03 -1.12
CA PHE A 227 -11.85 2.91 -0.39
C PHE A 227 -12.54 1.53 -0.49
N LYS A 228 -11.88 0.53 -1.08
CA LYS A 228 -12.47 -0.81 -1.30
C LYS A 228 -12.94 -1.48 0.00
N ASN A 229 -12.16 -1.36 1.07
CA ASN A 229 -12.36 -2.10 2.32
C ASN A 229 -12.95 -1.23 3.45
N LYS A 230 -14.19 -0.75 3.27
CA LYS A 230 -14.88 0.15 4.23
C LYS A 230 -14.86 -0.36 5.68
N ASN A 231 -14.98 -1.66 5.90
CA ASN A 231 -14.94 -2.26 7.24
C ASN A 231 -13.57 -2.12 7.90
N GLU A 232 -12.49 -2.33 7.14
CA GLU A 232 -11.12 -2.19 7.65
C GLU A 232 -10.76 -0.73 7.91
N ILE A 233 -11.21 0.18 7.04
CA ILE A 233 -11.07 1.63 7.24
C ILE A 233 -11.74 2.06 8.55
N ARG A 234 -13.02 1.66 8.75
CA ARG A 234 -13.77 1.94 9.97
C ARG A 234 -13.07 1.38 11.21
N ARG A 235 -12.55 0.15 11.11
CA ARG A 235 -11.83 -0.50 12.21
C ARG A 235 -10.54 0.25 12.56
N ASN A 236 -9.69 0.54 11.58
CA ASN A 236 -8.43 1.26 11.81
C ASN A 236 -8.69 2.64 12.44
N ARG A 237 -9.72 3.37 12.01
CA ARG A 237 -10.15 4.62 12.66
C ARG A 237 -10.55 4.41 14.11
N TRP A 238 -11.42 3.44 14.38
CA TRP A 238 -11.83 3.11 15.75
C TRP A 238 -10.64 2.74 16.63
N ILE A 239 -9.69 1.95 16.11
CA ILE A 239 -8.48 1.58 16.85
C ILE A 239 -7.62 2.82 17.14
N SER A 240 -7.46 3.72 16.16
CA SER A 240 -6.72 4.98 16.34
C SER A 240 -7.33 5.83 17.45
N GLU A 241 -8.66 5.97 17.47
CA GLU A 241 -9.38 6.67 18.54
C GLU A 241 -9.21 5.99 19.90
N LYS A 242 -9.26 4.65 19.94
CA LYS A 242 -9.09 3.88 21.16
C LYS A 242 -7.69 4.01 21.75
N ILE A 243 -6.65 3.95 20.93
CA ILE A 243 -5.27 4.14 21.39
C ILE A 243 -5.07 5.51 22.04
N ASN A 244 -5.70 6.55 21.50
CA ASN A 244 -5.57 7.91 22.02
C ASN A 244 -6.40 8.15 23.29
N SER A 245 -7.51 7.43 23.47
CA SER A 245 -8.44 7.63 24.59
C SER A 245 -8.30 6.60 25.72
N ASP A 246 -7.70 5.44 25.46
CA ASP A 246 -7.58 4.33 26.39
C ASP A 246 -6.14 3.80 26.45
N GLN A 247 -5.43 4.17 27.52
CA GLN A 247 -4.06 3.74 27.77
C GLN A 247 -3.95 2.22 27.99
N LYS A 248 -4.98 1.54 28.49
CA LYS A 248 -4.96 0.08 28.65
C LYS A 248 -5.04 -0.58 27.28
N PHE A 249 -5.89 -0.07 26.39
CA PHE A 249 -5.96 -0.56 25.01
C PHE A 249 -4.61 -0.40 24.29
N LEU A 250 -3.96 0.77 24.41
CA LEU A 250 -2.63 0.99 23.84
C LEU A 250 -1.61 -0.01 24.40
N LYS A 251 -1.56 -0.24 25.72
CA LYS A 251 -0.68 -1.25 26.32
C LYS A 251 -0.97 -2.66 25.80
N ALA A 252 -2.24 -3.03 25.65
CA ALA A 252 -2.62 -4.32 25.09
C ALA A 252 -2.11 -4.51 23.66
N LEU A 253 -2.24 -3.48 22.81
CA LEU A 253 -1.66 -3.49 21.47
C LEU A 253 -0.13 -3.64 21.52
N LYS A 254 0.57 -2.83 22.31
CA LYS A 254 2.03 -2.86 22.39
C LYS A 254 2.54 -4.23 22.83
N HIS A 255 2.03 -4.75 23.95
CA HIS A 255 2.43 -6.06 24.45
C HIS A 255 2.09 -7.18 23.45
N THR A 256 0.99 -7.09 22.70
CA THR A 256 0.69 -8.08 21.66
C THR A 256 1.75 -8.07 20.56
N VAL A 257 2.15 -6.90 20.09
CA VAL A 257 3.15 -6.76 19.01
C VAL A 257 4.53 -7.18 19.49
N GLU A 258 4.93 -6.78 20.69
CA GLU A 258 6.18 -7.22 21.31
C GLU A 258 6.18 -8.73 21.55
N GLY A 259 5.05 -9.30 21.97
CA GLY A 259 4.86 -10.74 22.10
C GLY A 259 5.10 -11.48 20.78
N ASN A 260 4.62 -10.92 19.66
CA ASN A 260 4.87 -11.48 18.33
C ASN A 260 6.37 -11.55 18.00
N VAL A 261 7.16 -10.54 18.43
CA VAL A 261 8.61 -10.54 18.23
C VAL A 261 9.27 -11.72 18.94
N TYR A 262 8.87 -12.02 20.17
CA TYR A 262 9.38 -13.18 20.92
C TYR A 262 8.87 -14.51 20.35
N LEU A 263 7.61 -14.56 19.92
CA LEU A 263 7.03 -15.73 19.26
C LEU A 263 7.82 -16.12 17.99
N LEU A 264 8.18 -15.13 17.15
CA LEU A 264 9.01 -15.36 15.96
C LEU A 264 10.40 -15.90 16.28
N LYS A 265 10.96 -15.53 17.44
CA LYS A 265 12.23 -16.05 17.96
C LYS A 265 12.10 -17.39 18.68
N LYS A 266 10.88 -17.95 18.75
CA LYS A 266 10.52 -19.17 19.49
C LYS A 266 10.80 -19.06 21.00
N ASP A 267 10.78 -17.85 21.55
CA ASP A 267 10.82 -17.61 22.99
C ASP A 267 9.38 -17.55 23.53
N TYR A 268 8.80 -18.75 23.67
CA TYR A 268 7.40 -18.92 24.05
C TYR A 268 7.09 -18.39 25.45
N SER A 269 8.02 -18.53 26.40
CA SER A 269 7.89 -18.01 27.76
C SER A 269 7.73 -16.50 27.78
N SER A 270 8.61 -15.77 27.09
CA SER A 270 8.53 -14.31 27.01
C SER A 270 7.30 -13.84 26.23
N ALA A 271 6.97 -14.52 25.12
CA ALA A 271 5.78 -14.22 24.33
C ALA A 271 4.50 -14.37 25.18
N ARG A 272 4.37 -15.47 25.93
CA ARG A 272 3.26 -15.75 26.85
C ARG A 272 3.08 -14.65 27.89
N ILE A 273 4.16 -14.19 28.53
CA ILE A 273 4.10 -13.12 29.54
C ILE A 273 3.49 -11.86 28.94
N LEU A 274 3.93 -11.49 27.74
CA LEU A 274 3.45 -10.30 27.05
C LEU A 274 1.99 -10.44 26.63
N TYR A 275 1.57 -11.57 26.07
CA TYR A 275 0.16 -11.78 25.72
C TYR A 275 -0.76 -11.83 26.95
N LYS A 276 -0.34 -12.46 28.06
CA LYS A 276 -1.07 -12.38 29.33
C LYS A 276 -1.19 -10.95 29.83
N SER A 277 -0.12 -10.16 29.72
CA SER A 277 -0.15 -8.74 30.05
C SER A 277 -1.07 -7.95 29.12
N ALA A 278 -1.12 -8.29 27.83
CA ALA A 278 -2.06 -7.69 26.90
C ALA A 278 -3.51 -7.96 27.31
N LEU A 279 -3.83 -9.22 27.60
CA LEU A 279 -5.17 -9.64 28.04
C LEU A 279 -5.56 -9.08 29.41
N SER A 280 -4.61 -8.88 30.33
CA SER A 280 -4.89 -8.22 31.62
C SER A 280 -5.21 -6.73 31.46
N ASN A 281 -4.67 -6.08 30.43
CA ASN A 281 -5.00 -4.69 30.11
C ASN A 281 -6.32 -4.60 29.34
N HIS A 282 -6.56 -5.51 28.39
CA HIS A 282 -7.78 -5.55 27.60
C HIS A 282 -8.15 -7.00 27.24
N GLU A 283 -9.05 -7.61 28.01
CA GLU A 283 -9.42 -9.02 27.87
C GLU A 283 -9.94 -9.37 26.47
N GLY A 284 -10.70 -8.46 25.84
CA GLY A 284 -11.22 -8.65 24.49
C GLY A 284 -10.20 -8.45 23.35
N PHE A 285 -8.89 -8.35 23.62
CA PHE A 285 -7.89 -8.11 22.57
C PHE A 285 -7.58 -9.41 21.82
N ILE A 286 -8.36 -9.67 20.78
CA ILE A 286 -8.47 -11.01 20.17
C ILE A 286 -7.17 -11.53 19.57
N ASN A 287 -6.31 -10.65 19.03
CA ASN A 287 -5.00 -11.08 18.55
C ASN A 287 -4.15 -11.67 19.69
N ALA A 288 -4.18 -11.11 20.89
CA ALA A 288 -3.46 -11.67 22.03
C ALA A 288 -4.01 -13.06 22.41
N LYS A 289 -5.34 -13.25 22.38
CA LYS A 289 -5.97 -14.57 22.59
C LYS A 289 -5.50 -15.58 21.55
N LYS A 290 -5.58 -15.22 20.27
CA LYS A 290 -5.13 -16.06 19.15
C LYS A 290 -3.66 -16.46 19.29
N GLN A 291 -2.79 -15.52 19.71
CA GLN A 291 -1.38 -15.82 19.90
C GLN A 291 -1.07 -16.60 21.18
N MET A 292 -1.89 -16.47 22.24
CA MET A 292 -1.83 -17.35 23.40
C MET A 292 -2.09 -18.80 23.00
N VAL A 293 -3.14 -19.06 22.22
CA VAL A 293 -3.40 -20.41 21.71
C VAL A 293 -2.25 -20.94 20.87
N GLU A 294 -1.64 -20.09 20.03
CA GLU A 294 -0.49 -20.50 19.23
C GLU A 294 0.71 -20.87 20.11
N VAL A 295 1.00 -20.09 21.17
CA VAL A 295 2.04 -20.42 22.15
C VAL A 295 1.75 -21.73 22.86
N ASP A 296 0.53 -21.90 23.36
CA ASP A 296 0.08 -23.08 24.11
C ASP A 296 0.18 -24.34 23.23
N PHE A 297 -0.21 -24.23 21.96
CA PHE A 297 -0.05 -25.28 20.98
C PHE A 297 1.43 -25.64 20.75
N GLN A 298 2.32 -24.67 20.55
CA GLN A 298 3.74 -24.95 20.31
C GLN A 298 4.43 -25.58 21.54
N GLU A 299 4.05 -25.16 22.75
CA GLU A 299 4.55 -25.77 23.99
C GLU A 299 4.01 -27.19 24.16
N ALA A 300 2.71 -27.43 23.90
CA ALA A 300 2.12 -28.77 23.92
C ALA A 300 2.83 -29.71 22.93
N MET A 301 3.11 -29.25 21.71
CA MET A 301 3.88 -30.02 20.73
C MET A 301 5.32 -30.29 21.19
N SER A 302 5.92 -29.38 21.94
CA SER A 302 7.24 -29.59 22.55
C SER A 302 7.20 -30.66 23.65
N LEU A 303 6.14 -30.69 24.48
CA LEU A 303 5.92 -31.74 25.49
C LEU A 303 5.74 -33.13 24.84
N ALA A 304 5.05 -33.20 23.70
CA ALA A 304 4.87 -34.43 22.94
C ALA A 304 6.23 -35.02 22.49
N LEU A 305 7.14 -34.17 22.00
CA LEU A 305 8.50 -34.58 21.60
C LEU A 305 9.33 -35.09 22.79
N MET A 306 9.07 -34.58 24.00
CA MET A 306 9.73 -35.03 25.23
C MET A 306 9.14 -36.32 25.82
N LYS A 307 8.20 -36.99 25.12
CA LYS A 307 7.52 -38.23 25.55
C LYS A 307 6.88 -38.13 26.96
N ARG A 308 6.37 -36.94 27.32
CA ARG A 308 5.62 -36.73 28.56
C ARG A 308 4.19 -37.28 28.46
N ASP A 309 3.46 -37.25 29.58
CA ASP A 309 2.11 -37.80 29.74
C ASP A 309 1.15 -37.35 28.62
N ASN A 310 0.60 -38.33 27.90
CA ASN A 310 -0.38 -38.09 26.82
C ASN A 310 -1.67 -37.43 27.32
N THR A 311 -1.96 -37.47 28.61
CA THR A 311 -3.14 -36.83 29.21
C THR A 311 -2.99 -35.32 29.22
N GLU A 312 -1.88 -34.80 29.74
CA GLU A 312 -1.56 -33.36 29.78
C GLU A 312 -1.53 -32.73 28.37
N LEU A 313 -0.97 -33.48 27.41
CA LEU A 313 -0.96 -33.09 26.00
C LEU A 313 -2.37 -32.98 25.41
N LYS A 314 -3.23 -33.97 25.66
CA LYS A 314 -4.61 -33.97 25.16
C LYS A 314 -5.41 -32.82 25.75
N ASP A 315 -5.33 -32.62 27.06
CA ASP A 315 -6.08 -31.56 27.74
C ASP A 315 -5.66 -30.19 27.20
N SER A 316 -4.36 -29.98 26.97
CA SER A 316 -3.83 -28.75 26.36
C SER A 316 -4.34 -28.53 24.93
N LEU A 317 -4.34 -29.59 24.11
CA LEU A 317 -4.83 -29.52 22.73
C LEU A 317 -6.34 -29.27 22.65
N TYR A 318 -7.14 -29.87 23.55
CA TYR A 318 -8.58 -29.60 23.64
C TYR A 318 -8.88 -28.18 24.10
N SER A 319 -8.17 -27.67 25.09
CA SER A 319 -8.30 -26.27 25.52
C SER A 319 -8.03 -25.31 24.36
N CYS A 320 -6.94 -25.52 23.61
CA CYS A 320 -6.63 -24.74 22.42
C CYS A 320 -7.71 -24.86 21.33
N TYR A 321 -8.23 -26.07 21.12
CA TYR A 321 -9.26 -26.37 20.13
C TYR A 321 -10.57 -25.62 20.42
N ASP A 322 -11.02 -25.66 21.67
CA ASP A 322 -12.26 -25.00 22.10
C ASP A 322 -12.12 -23.48 21.99
N GLU A 323 -11.01 -22.90 22.47
CA GLU A 323 -10.76 -21.46 22.32
C GLU A 323 -10.76 -20.98 20.86
N ILE A 324 -10.22 -21.78 19.93
CA ILE A 324 -10.24 -21.43 18.50
C ILE A 324 -11.65 -21.48 17.92
N ASN A 325 -12.48 -22.42 18.35
CA ASN A 325 -13.88 -22.46 17.92
C ASN A 325 -14.63 -21.22 18.38
N ASP A 326 -14.49 -20.86 19.66
CA ASP A 326 -15.11 -19.66 20.21
C ASP A 326 -14.68 -18.41 19.42
N MET A 327 -13.38 -18.26 19.13
CA MET A 327 -12.88 -17.15 18.34
C MET A 327 -13.38 -17.14 16.88
N ILE A 328 -13.60 -18.31 16.27
CA ILE A 328 -14.15 -18.38 14.91
C ILE A 328 -15.64 -17.98 14.92
N GLU A 329 -16.41 -18.43 15.89
CA GLU A 329 -17.85 -18.14 16.03
C GLU A 329 -18.10 -16.64 16.27
N ASP A 330 -17.29 -16.04 17.13
CA ASP A 330 -17.39 -14.62 17.49
C ASP A 330 -16.73 -13.65 16.48
N SER A 331 -16.01 -14.19 15.50
CA SER A 331 -15.18 -13.42 14.55
C SER A 331 -15.82 -12.20 13.87
N PRO A 332 -17.13 -12.19 13.51
CA PRO A 332 -17.75 -11.02 12.87
C PRO A 332 -17.80 -9.78 13.78
N SER A 333 -17.61 -9.93 15.09
CA SER A 333 -17.76 -8.87 16.08
C SER A 333 -16.44 -8.15 16.45
N TYR A 334 -15.29 -8.63 15.97
CA TYR A 334 -14.00 -8.19 16.52
C TYR A 334 -13.43 -6.91 15.89
N PHE A 335 -13.59 -5.81 16.63
CA PHE A 335 -12.89 -4.55 16.37
C PHE A 335 -11.51 -4.48 17.04
N SER A 336 -11.29 -5.19 18.14
CA SER A 336 -10.07 -5.16 18.97
C SER A 336 -8.94 -6.05 18.43
N ARG A 337 -8.61 -5.86 17.15
CA ARG A 337 -7.50 -6.53 16.46
C ARG A 337 -6.32 -5.61 16.29
N VAL A 338 -5.13 -6.19 16.09
CA VAL A 338 -3.95 -5.43 15.65
C VAL A 338 -4.30 -4.71 14.33
N PRO A 339 -4.00 -3.40 14.19
CA PRO A 339 -4.20 -2.64 12.96
C PRO A 339 -3.59 -3.32 11.73
N PHE A 340 -4.16 -3.04 10.55
CA PHE A 340 -3.63 -3.48 9.24
C PHE A 340 -3.61 -5.00 8.98
N VAL A 341 -3.92 -5.83 9.98
CA VAL A 341 -4.22 -7.26 9.76
C VAL A 341 -5.67 -7.38 9.31
N SER A 342 -5.90 -7.74 8.05
CA SER A 342 -7.26 -7.86 7.50
C SER A 342 -8.07 -8.96 8.20
N ASN A 343 -9.39 -8.84 8.16
CA ASN A 343 -10.29 -9.86 8.68
C ASN A 343 -10.07 -11.23 8.04
N GLU A 344 -9.90 -11.25 6.73
CA GLU A 344 -9.63 -12.47 5.96
C GLU A 344 -8.32 -13.12 6.42
N LYS A 345 -7.25 -12.34 6.59
CA LYS A 345 -5.97 -12.86 7.09
C LYS A 345 -6.13 -13.47 8.48
N PHE A 346 -6.77 -12.74 9.39
CA PHE A 346 -6.99 -13.20 10.76
C PHE A 346 -7.83 -14.48 10.83
N LEU A 347 -8.93 -14.54 10.07
CA LEU A 347 -9.79 -15.72 9.99
C LEU A 347 -9.08 -16.92 9.38
N SER A 348 -8.35 -16.72 8.30
CA SER A 348 -7.55 -17.77 7.68
C SER A 348 -6.53 -18.34 8.67
N ASP A 349 -5.89 -17.48 9.48
CA ASP A 349 -4.96 -17.93 10.51
C ASP A 349 -5.64 -18.80 11.57
N LEU A 350 -6.82 -18.39 12.07
CA LEU A 350 -7.61 -19.19 13.01
C LEU A 350 -7.99 -20.56 12.43
N TYR A 351 -8.50 -20.60 11.19
CA TYR A 351 -8.84 -21.86 10.53
C TYR A 351 -7.61 -22.75 10.30
N SER A 352 -6.46 -22.17 9.93
CA SER A 352 -5.21 -22.92 9.77
C SER A 352 -4.69 -23.49 11.09
N LEU A 353 -4.83 -22.74 12.20
CA LEU A 353 -4.48 -23.20 13.54
C LEU A 353 -5.45 -24.29 14.02
N LYS A 354 -6.75 -24.16 13.73
CA LYS A 354 -7.74 -25.23 13.97
C LYS A 354 -7.36 -26.52 13.23
N ALA A 355 -6.98 -26.43 11.95
CA ALA A 355 -6.56 -27.60 11.18
C ALA A 355 -5.30 -28.25 11.77
N ALA A 356 -4.33 -27.45 12.22
CA ALA A 356 -3.12 -27.94 12.89
C ALA A 356 -3.45 -28.67 14.21
N LEU A 357 -4.32 -28.08 15.03
CA LEU A 357 -4.78 -28.66 16.30
C LEU A 357 -5.51 -29.99 16.09
N ILE A 358 -6.42 -30.04 15.12
CA ILE A 358 -7.12 -31.29 14.79
C ILE A 358 -6.13 -32.36 14.33
N SER A 359 -5.17 -32.01 13.47
CA SER A 359 -4.14 -32.95 13.02
C SER A 359 -3.32 -33.50 14.20
N ALA A 360 -2.98 -32.66 15.18
CA ALA A 360 -2.29 -33.09 16.39
C ALA A 360 -3.16 -34.02 17.25
N LEU A 361 -4.43 -33.64 17.50
CA LEU A 361 -5.41 -34.45 18.23
C LEU A 361 -5.59 -35.84 17.63
N MET A 362 -5.69 -35.93 16.30
CA MET A 362 -5.78 -37.22 15.59
C MET A 362 -4.57 -38.13 15.77
N THR A 363 -3.42 -37.57 16.13
CA THR A 363 -2.18 -38.32 16.38
C THR A 363 -2.13 -38.84 17.82
N VAL A 364 -2.71 -38.13 18.77
CA VAL A 364 -2.60 -38.44 20.20
C VAL A 364 -3.83 -39.16 20.78
N GLU A 365 -5.01 -39.02 20.14
CA GLU A 365 -6.26 -39.62 20.60
C GLU A 365 -6.73 -40.78 19.72
N ASN A 366 -7.10 -41.87 20.38
CA ASN A 366 -7.75 -43.02 19.76
C ASN A 366 -9.26 -42.76 19.66
N PHE A 367 -9.65 -41.96 18.67
CA PHE A 367 -11.06 -41.68 18.40
C PHE A 367 -11.82 -42.94 17.98
N SER A 368 -13.06 -43.09 18.45
CA SER A 368 -13.99 -44.08 17.88
C SER A 368 -14.22 -43.83 16.38
N PRO A 369 -14.55 -44.85 15.56
CA PRO A 369 -14.70 -44.65 14.11
C PRO A 369 -15.65 -43.52 13.72
N LYS A 370 -16.75 -43.34 14.48
CA LYS A 370 -17.72 -42.26 14.28
C LYS A 370 -17.11 -40.89 14.61
N LYS A 371 -16.41 -40.77 15.75
CA LYS A 371 -15.77 -39.50 16.17
C LYS A 371 -14.61 -39.15 15.24
N LYS A 372 -13.82 -40.14 14.80
CA LYS A 372 -12.72 -39.96 13.83
C LYS A 372 -13.22 -39.37 12.51
N ARG A 373 -14.30 -39.91 11.94
CA ARG A 373 -14.90 -39.37 10.70
C ARG A 373 -15.38 -37.92 10.86
N LYS A 374 -15.99 -37.58 12.00
CA LYS A 374 -16.43 -36.22 12.30
C LYS A 374 -15.24 -35.26 12.37
N ILE A 375 -14.20 -35.62 13.13
CA ILE A 375 -12.99 -34.82 13.29
C ILE A 375 -12.23 -34.65 11.96
N GLN A 376 -12.16 -35.70 11.13
CA GLN A 376 -11.59 -35.60 9.77
C GLN A 376 -12.37 -34.65 8.86
N ALA A 377 -13.71 -34.66 8.93
CA ALA A 377 -14.53 -33.72 8.18
C ALA A 377 -14.31 -32.27 8.64
N GLU A 378 -14.18 -32.05 9.95
CA GLU A 378 -13.87 -30.74 10.53
C GLU A 378 -12.47 -30.25 10.15
N PHE A 379 -11.46 -31.13 10.15
CA PHE A 379 -10.12 -30.85 9.65
C PHE A 379 -10.15 -30.34 8.22
N LYS A 380 -10.79 -31.10 7.32
CA LYS A 380 -10.89 -30.75 5.91
C LYS A 380 -11.61 -29.41 5.74
N THR A 381 -12.73 -29.22 6.43
CA THR A 381 -13.49 -27.96 6.38
C THR A 381 -12.66 -26.77 6.84
N ALA A 382 -11.88 -26.92 7.93
CA ALA A 382 -11.02 -25.85 8.42
C ALA A 382 -9.90 -25.52 7.42
N LEU A 383 -9.25 -26.55 6.85
CA LEU A 383 -8.19 -26.37 5.89
C LEU A 383 -8.67 -25.72 4.59
N ASP A 384 -9.78 -26.21 4.04
CA ASP A 384 -10.40 -25.67 2.82
C ASP A 384 -10.77 -24.19 3.02
N LYS A 385 -11.41 -23.86 4.16
CA LYS A 385 -11.73 -22.47 4.50
C LYS A 385 -10.50 -21.58 4.66
N ALA A 386 -9.43 -22.09 5.29
CA ALA A 386 -8.20 -21.31 5.45
C ALA A 386 -7.60 -20.91 4.09
N ILE A 387 -7.58 -21.84 3.12
CA ILE A 387 -7.06 -21.62 1.76
C ILE A 387 -8.01 -20.77 0.92
N GLU A 388 -9.32 -20.99 1.02
CA GLU A 388 -10.34 -20.19 0.32
C GLU A 388 -10.23 -18.71 0.71
N ILE A 389 -10.15 -18.43 2.00
CA ILE A 389 -10.09 -17.05 2.53
C ILE A 389 -8.75 -16.39 2.21
N ASN A 390 -7.63 -17.11 2.35
CA ASN A 390 -6.32 -16.59 2.03
C ASN A 390 -5.46 -17.67 1.35
N PRO A 391 -5.43 -17.67 0.01
CA PRO A 391 -4.63 -18.61 -0.78
C PRO A 391 -3.12 -18.48 -0.56
N GLN A 392 -2.62 -17.49 0.18
CA GLN A 392 -1.21 -17.31 0.52
C GLN A 392 -0.89 -17.70 1.97
N ASN A 393 -1.84 -18.26 2.73
CA ASN A 393 -1.57 -18.74 4.08
C ASN A 393 -0.56 -19.90 4.07
N LYS A 394 0.64 -19.64 4.59
CA LYS A 394 1.76 -20.59 4.61
C LYS A 394 1.46 -21.84 5.42
N LEU A 395 0.88 -21.69 6.62
CA LEU A 395 0.56 -22.83 7.49
C LEU A 395 -0.49 -23.73 6.83
N ALA A 396 -1.55 -23.13 6.26
CA ALA A 396 -2.58 -23.89 5.55
C ALA A 396 -1.99 -24.65 4.34
N LYS A 397 -1.11 -24.01 3.55
CA LYS A 397 -0.40 -24.68 2.45
C LYS A 397 0.45 -25.85 2.92
N GLU A 398 1.24 -25.66 3.97
CA GLU A 398 2.09 -26.71 4.53
C GLU A 398 1.25 -27.91 5.03
N ILE A 399 0.13 -27.65 5.71
CA ILE A 399 -0.80 -28.69 6.16
C ILE A 399 -1.43 -29.41 4.95
N PHE A 400 -1.86 -28.67 3.93
CA PHE A 400 -2.47 -29.23 2.72
C PHE A 400 -1.50 -30.12 1.93
N GLU A 401 -0.24 -29.69 1.79
CA GLU A 401 0.78 -30.49 1.12
C GLU A 401 1.06 -31.80 1.86
N ARG A 402 1.13 -31.76 3.20
CA ARG A 402 1.27 -32.98 4.02
C ARG A 402 0.03 -33.87 3.90
N TYR A 403 -1.16 -33.30 4.03
CA TYR A 403 -2.41 -34.04 3.91
C TYR A 403 -2.53 -34.77 2.55
N ARG A 404 -2.14 -34.11 1.46
CA ARG A 404 -2.14 -34.71 0.12
C ARG A 404 -1.12 -35.84 -0.04
N LYS A 405 0.04 -35.75 0.62
CA LYS A 405 1.09 -36.78 0.56
C LYS A 405 0.77 -37.99 1.43
N ASP A 406 0.31 -37.73 2.65
CA ASP A 406 0.24 -38.73 3.72
C ASP A 406 -1.17 -39.31 3.93
N GLY A 407 -2.21 -38.68 3.37
CA GLY A 407 -3.59 -39.21 3.40
C GLY A 407 -4.17 -39.41 4.80
N ILE A 408 -3.91 -38.48 5.73
CA ILE A 408 -4.33 -38.53 7.15
C ILE A 408 -5.84 -38.84 7.33
#